data_AF-A0A8H7RHG1-F1
#
_entry.id   AF-A0A8H7RHG1-F1
#
_cell.length_a   1.000
_cell.length_b   1.000
_cell.length_c   1.000
_cell.angle_alpha   90.00
_cell.angle_beta   90.00
_cell.angle_gamma   90.00
#
_symmetry.space_group_name_H-M   'P 1'
#
loop_
_entity.id
_entity.type
_entity.pdbx_description
1 polymer ?
#
loop_
_entity_poly.entity_id
_entity_poly.type
_entity_poly.pdbx_seq_one_letter_code
_entity_poly.pdbx_strand_id
1 'polypeptide(L)'
;MSDKKTGPKENLTWKINYLAAQVGETTHMKTAIIAASRAKYHKIHSAEDPQLDQTSLKNELYTARKLKLESKLHQARKDIKAAIKKGKQFEVQKQTKKIKSARKLLEESNSEEKIDEEKDETNEEDVEMKEKDQTEEDNETTKVEEKKPKKKVTAAEIEQYENELKIINKLDLDALIEKTIKSKLLKNPTLKNEELVKDLIESSIKPIEKADQITQNIESRLISQKPVIAEIAKTMSSFQSIILGDNDKIQKRKANELKKKAMEEKKKRKAEEAEKDKLNKKPKVTAKATKQKAGTSEFVETLGDMDDENDDENFAKIYEGEKKPNRVGQKQRRKQWEEKYGREANHIAAEFKKREEKRLANPDYRPKKKPTPRPAASAVSNAPSEPVHPSWEAKRIQEEIMSKALSGKGGPSNNKIVFDDSD
;
A
#
# COMPACT_ATOMS: atom_id res chain seq x y z
N MET A 1 -41.79 -19.08 -11.69
CA MET A 1 -41.01 -17.82 -11.58
C MET A 1 -39.91 -17.90 -12.63
N SER A 2 -40.06 -17.15 -13.71
CA SER A 2 -39.12 -17.16 -14.83
C SER A 2 -37.83 -16.45 -14.40
N ASP A 3 -36.73 -17.22 -14.36
CA ASP A 3 -35.39 -16.68 -14.19
C ASP A 3 -35.10 -15.71 -15.35
N LYS A 4 -35.40 -14.43 -15.15
CA LYS A 4 -34.94 -13.36 -16.04
C LYS A 4 -33.42 -13.46 -16.02
N LYS A 5 -32.83 -14.02 -17.09
CA LYS A 5 -31.39 -13.99 -17.36
C LYS A 5 -30.96 -12.54 -17.18
N THR A 6 -30.37 -12.23 -16.04
CA THR A 6 -29.77 -10.92 -15.81
C THR A 6 -28.70 -10.78 -16.88
N GLY A 7 -28.84 -9.77 -17.75
CA GLY A 7 -27.83 -9.48 -18.77
C GLY A 7 -26.43 -9.34 -18.14
N PRO A 8 -25.38 -9.30 -18.97
CA PRO A 8 -24.02 -9.15 -18.48
C PRO A 8 -23.95 -7.97 -17.49
N LYS A 9 -23.52 -8.25 -16.25
CA LYS A 9 -23.47 -7.24 -15.18
C LYS A 9 -22.59 -6.08 -15.64
N GLU A 10 -23.20 -4.94 -15.90
CA GLU A 10 -22.49 -3.76 -16.36
C GLU A 10 -21.46 -3.32 -15.30
N ASN A 11 -20.24 -3.00 -15.74
CA ASN A 11 -19.22 -2.50 -14.83
C ASN A 11 -19.51 -1.04 -14.49
N LEU A 12 -20.26 -0.83 -13.41
CA LEU A 12 -20.63 0.50 -12.90
C LEU A 12 -19.42 1.43 -12.73
N THR A 13 -18.25 0.91 -12.35
CA THR A 13 -17.05 1.74 -12.23
C THR A 13 -16.64 2.32 -13.58
N TRP A 14 -16.64 1.50 -14.64
CA TRP A 14 -16.33 1.99 -15.98
C TRP A 14 -17.41 2.97 -16.48
N LYS A 15 -18.69 2.63 -16.30
CA LYS A 15 -19.82 3.47 -16.69
C LYS A 15 -19.76 4.86 -16.04
N ILE A 16 -19.53 4.93 -14.72
CA ILE A 16 -19.39 6.20 -13.99
C ILE A 16 -18.25 7.03 -14.58
N ASN A 17 -17.07 6.43 -14.81
CA ASN A 17 -15.93 7.17 -15.35
C ASN A 17 -16.15 7.62 -16.80
N TYR A 18 -16.86 6.83 -17.60
CA TYR A 18 -17.23 7.16 -18.97
C TYR A 18 -18.24 8.31 -19.01
N LEU A 19 -19.34 8.22 -18.26
CA LEU A 19 -20.34 9.28 -18.16
C LEU A 19 -19.77 10.57 -17.57
N ALA A 20 -18.94 10.47 -16.51
CA ALA A 20 -18.22 11.61 -15.95
C ALA A 20 -17.37 12.31 -17.02
N ALA A 21 -16.61 11.56 -17.83
CA ALA A 21 -15.82 12.12 -18.93
C ALA A 21 -16.70 12.77 -20.02
N GLN A 22 -17.89 12.23 -20.31
CA GLN A 22 -18.83 12.83 -21.26
C GLN A 22 -19.43 14.14 -20.75
N VAL A 23 -19.74 14.23 -19.46
CA VAL A 23 -20.26 15.45 -18.80
C VAL A 23 -19.15 16.51 -18.62
N GLY A 24 -17.88 16.13 -18.75
CA GLY A 24 -16.72 17.02 -18.58
C GLY A 24 -16.12 16.99 -17.17
N GLU A 25 -16.56 16.09 -16.30
CA GLU A 25 -15.93 15.85 -15.01
C GLU A 25 -14.57 15.14 -15.17
N THR A 26 -13.64 15.40 -14.25
CA THR A 26 -12.32 14.79 -14.29
C THR A 26 -12.36 13.32 -13.86
N THR A 27 -11.94 12.43 -14.77
CA THR A 27 -11.75 11.00 -14.46
C THR A 27 -10.26 10.60 -14.52
N HIS A 28 -9.90 9.59 -13.73
CA HIS A 28 -8.55 9.01 -13.74
C HIS A 28 -8.38 7.90 -14.80
N MET A 29 -9.47 7.48 -15.45
CA MET A 29 -9.48 6.33 -16.36
C MET A 29 -9.30 6.78 -17.81
N LYS A 30 -8.07 6.70 -18.32
CA LYS A 30 -7.72 7.17 -19.68
C LYS A 30 -8.58 6.53 -20.79
N THR A 31 -8.91 5.26 -20.65
CA THR A 31 -9.77 4.56 -21.63
C THR A 31 -11.18 5.12 -21.68
N ALA A 32 -11.74 5.52 -20.54
CA ALA A 32 -13.03 6.17 -20.46
C ALA A 32 -13.01 7.56 -21.12
N ILE A 33 -11.93 8.33 -20.91
CA ILE A 33 -11.72 9.64 -21.56
C ILE A 33 -11.70 9.48 -23.09
N ILE A 34 -10.91 8.53 -23.61
CA ILE A 34 -10.81 8.29 -25.06
C ILE A 34 -12.14 7.80 -25.64
N ALA A 35 -12.84 6.92 -24.93
CA ALA A 35 -14.15 6.45 -25.37
C ALA A 35 -15.17 7.61 -25.40
N ALA A 36 -15.19 8.45 -24.36
CA ALA A 36 -16.07 9.62 -24.29
C ALA A 36 -15.74 10.64 -25.40
N SER A 37 -14.46 10.89 -25.68
CA SER A 37 -14.05 11.81 -26.75
C SER A 37 -14.45 11.28 -28.14
N ARG A 38 -14.34 9.96 -28.37
CA ARG A 38 -14.82 9.33 -29.61
C ARG A 38 -16.33 9.43 -29.75
N ALA A 39 -17.08 9.17 -28.68
CA ALA A 39 -18.53 9.32 -28.69
C ALA A 39 -18.95 10.78 -28.97
N LYS A 40 -18.23 11.75 -28.40
CA LYS A 40 -18.44 13.18 -28.69
C LYS A 40 -18.13 13.52 -30.16
N TYR A 41 -17.04 12.99 -30.70
CA TYR A 41 -16.66 13.17 -32.10
C TYR A 41 -17.72 12.61 -33.06
N HIS A 42 -18.18 11.38 -32.84
CA HIS A 42 -19.24 10.77 -33.66
C HIS A 42 -20.54 11.58 -33.63
N LYS A 43 -20.89 12.15 -32.47
CA LYS A 43 -22.08 12.99 -32.33
C LYS A 43 -21.99 14.29 -33.12
N ILE A 44 -20.82 14.95 -33.11
CA ILE A 44 -20.61 16.18 -33.89
C ILE A 44 -20.75 15.93 -35.42
N HIS A 45 -20.44 14.72 -35.87
CA HIS A 45 -20.50 14.34 -37.28
C HIS A 45 -21.82 13.65 -37.69
N SER A 46 -22.65 13.23 -36.74
CA SER A 46 -24.03 12.82 -37.01
C SER A 46 -24.87 14.09 -37.08
N ALA A 47 -25.71 14.26 -38.11
CA ALA A 47 -26.54 15.45 -38.32
C ALA A 47 -27.68 15.62 -37.28
N GLU A 48 -27.59 14.94 -36.15
CA GLU A 48 -28.54 15.03 -35.04
C GLU A 48 -28.20 16.23 -34.15
N ASP A 49 -29.24 16.88 -33.62
CA ASP A 49 -29.12 18.11 -32.85
C ASP A 49 -28.04 18.01 -31.74
N PRO A 50 -26.95 18.80 -31.82
CA PRO A 50 -25.79 18.68 -30.93
C PRO A 50 -26.08 19.06 -29.47
N GLN A 51 -27.28 19.56 -29.18
CA GLN A 51 -27.76 19.86 -27.84
C GLN A 51 -28.16 18.56 -27.15
N LEU A 52 -27.18 17.65 -27.08
CA LEU A 52 -27.23 16.48 -26.25
C LEU A 52 -27.70 16.92 -24.87
N ASP A 53 -28.77 16.31 -24.39
CA ASP A 53 -29.35 16.66 -23.11
C ASP A 53 -28.35 16.35 -21.99
N GLN A 54 -27.53 17.34 -21.67
CA GLN A 54 -26.51 17.27 -20.64
C GLN A 54 -27.18 16.93 -19.30
N THR A 55 -28.47 17.26 -19.15
CA THR A 55 -29.26 16.89 -17.98
C THR A 55 -29.51 15.37 -17.95
N SER A 56 -29.90 14.74 -19.08
CA SER A 56 -29.99 13.28 -19.19
C SER A 56 -28.68 12.57 -18.83
N LEU A 57 -27.53 13.03 -19.36
CA LEU A 57 -26.23 12.44 -19.00
C LEU A 57 -25.90 12.59 -17.51
N LYS A 58 -26.22 13.74 -16.92
CA LYS A 58 -26.05 13.98 -15.48
C LYS A 58 -26.97 13.06 -14.65
N ASN A 59 -28.20 12.84 -15.09
CA ASN A 59 -29.16 11.94 -14.43
C ASN A 59 -28.72 10.47 -14.54
N GLU A 60 -28.20 10.05 -15.69
CA GLU A 60 -27.61 8.72 -15.85
C GLU A 60 -26.38 8.52 -14.96
N LEU A 61 -25.51 9.53 -14.89
CA LEU A 61 -24.33 9.52 -14.01
C LEU A 61 -24.74 9.45 -12.54
N TYR A 62 -25.74 10.23 -12.13
CA TYR A 62 -26.33 10.20 -10.80
C TYR A 62 -26.86 8.80 -10.46
N THR A 63 -27.65 8.20 -11.35
CA THR A 63 -28.21 6.85 -11.18
C THR A 63 -27.11 5.80 -11.07
N ALA A 64 -26.08 5.87 -11.92
CA ALA A 64 -24.95 4.95 -11.89
C ALA A 64 -24.16 5.08 -10.58
N ARG A 65 -23.94 6.31 -10.08
CA ARG A 65 -23.32 6.57 -8.78
C ARG A 65 -24.16 6.01 -7.63
N LYS A 66 -25.48 6.22 -7.65
CA LYS A 66 -26.44 5.70 -6.64
C LYS A 66 -26.36 4.18 -6.53
N LEU A 67 -26.50 3.46 -7.65
CA LEU A 67 -26.39 2.00 -7.68
C LEU A 67 -25.01 1.50 -7.19
N LYS A 68 -23.94 2.23 -7.51
CA LYS A 68 -22.60 1.88 -7.05
C LYS A 68 -22.45 2.09 -5.55
N LEU A 69 -23.00 3.17 -5.00
CA LEU A 69 -23.01 3.47 -3.58
C LEU A 69 -23.80 2.42 -2.81
N GLU A 70 -24.99 2.02 -3.28
CA GLU A 70 -25.78 0.94 -2.66
C GLU A 70 -25.03 -0.38 -2.61
N SER A 71 -24.42 -0.79 -3.72
CA SER A 71 -23.57 -1.99 -3.77
C SER A 71 -22.40 -1.91 -2.81
N LYS A 72 -21.77 -0.72 -2.70
CA LYS A 72 -20.67 -0.50 -1.76
C LYS A 72 -21.11 -0.42 -0.31
N LEU A 73 -22.30 0.11 -0.03
CA LEU A 73 -22.89 0.12 1.29
C LEU A 73 -23.15 -1.31 1.78
N HIS A 74 -23.70 -2.17 0.92
CA HIS A 74 -23.87 -3.59 1.24
C HIS A 74 -22.53 -4.27 1.58
N GLN A 75 -21.49 -4.02 0.76
CA GLN A 75 -20.16 -4.55 1.04
C GLN A 75 -19.56 -3.99 2.33
N ALA A 76 -19.72 -2.69 2.59
CA ALA A 76 -19.26 -2.04 3.81
C ALA A 76 -19.92 -2.61 5.06
N ARG A 77 -21.24 -2.86 5.01
CA ARG A 77 -21.97 -3.55 6.10
C ARG A 77 -21.33 -4.89 6.41
N LYS A 78 -21.02 -5.69 5.39
CA LYS A 78 -20.36 -7.01 5.54
C LYS A 78 -18.97 -6.89 6.15
N ASP A 79 -18.14 -5.98 5.64
CA ASP A 79 -16.73 -5.84 6.06
C ASP A 79 -16.64 -5.27 7.49
N ILE A 80 -17.46 -4.26 7.82
CA ILE A 80 -17.57 -3.69 9.16
C ILE A 80 -18.15 -4.74 10.14
N LYS A 81 -19.15 -5.54 9.74
CA LYS A 81 -19.67 -6.65 10.57
C LYS A 81 -18.56 -7.63 10.93
N ALA A 82 -17.73 -8.00 9.96
CA ALA A 82 -16.60 -8.90 10.21
C ALA A 82 -15.58 -8.26 11.17
N ALA A 83 -15.29 -6.97 11.02
CA ALA A 83 -14.39 -6.24 11.92
C ALA A 83 -14.95 -6.11 13.34
N ILE A 84 -16.25 -5.79 13.49
CA ILE A 84 -16.93 -5.68 14.79
C ILE A 84 -17.01 -7.05 15.47
N LYS A 85 -17.25 -8.15 14.74
CA LYS A 85 -17.20 -9.50 15.33
C LYS A 85 -15.83 -9.80 15.96
N LYS A 86 -14.74 -9.41 15.30
CA LYS A 86 -13.38 -9.52 15.87
C LYS A 86 -13.22 -8.60 17.07
N GLY A 87 -13.67 -7.36 16.98
CA GLY A 87 -13.68 -6.40 18.11
C GLY A 87 -14.44 -6.93 19.33
N LYS A 88 -15.60 -7.55 19.11
CA LYS A 88 -16.43 -8.19 20.14
C LYS A 88 -15.68 -9.33 20.83
N GLN A 89 -14.97 -10.18 20.07
CA GLN A 89 -14.14 -11.23 20.66
C GLN A 89 -13.05 -10.66 21.57
N PHE A 90 -12.36 -9.59 21.13
CA PHE A 90 -11.35 -8.93 21.96
C PHE A 90 -11.93 -8.32 23.23
N GLU A 91 -13.09 -7.65 23.15
CA GLU A 91 -13.72 -7.05 24.32
C GLU A 91 -14.24 -8.12 25.29
N VAL A 92 -14.83 -9.22 24.80
CA VAL A 92 -15.24 -10.37 25.62
C VAL A 92 -14.03 -10.95 26.37
N GLN A 93 -12.91 -11.17 25.67
CA GLN A 93 -11.68 -11.67 26.31
C GLN A 93 -11.15 -10.68 27.36
N LYS A 94 -11.18 -9.38 27.07
CA LYS A 94 -10.75 -8.33 27.99
C LYS A 94 -11.61 -8.30 29.25
N GLN A 95 -12.94 -8.35 29.10
CA GLN A 95 -13.88 -8.38 30.23
C GLN A 95 -13.75 -9.65 31.06
N THR A 96 -13.61 -10.80 30.40
CA THR A 96 -13.37 -12.07 31.09
C THR A 96 -12.09 -12.03 31.92
N LYS A 97 -11.01 -11.43 31.38
CA LYS A 97 -9.76 -11.24 32.13
C LYS A 97 -9.95 -10.31 33.33
N LYS A 98 -10.67 -9.20 33.17
CA LYS A 98 -10.98 -8.26 34.26
C LYS A 98 -11.79 -8.93 35.37
N ILE A 99 -12.81 -9.70 35.04
CA ILE A 99 -13.62 -10.45 36.01
C ILE A 99 -12.73 -11.43 36.77
N LYS A 100 -11.87 -12.20 36.07
CA LYS A 100 -10.95 -13.14 36.71
C LYS A 100 -9.95 -12.45 37.64
N SER A 101 -9.35 -11.33 37.21
CA SER A 101 -8.40 -10.59 38.06
C SER A 101 -9.09 -9.94 39.26
N ALA A 102 -10.30 -9.41 39.08
CA ALA A 102 -11.08 -8.79 40.15
C ALA A 102 -11.49 -9.83 41.21
N ARG A 103 -11.93 -11.02 40.79
CA ARG A 103 -12.23 -12.13 41.70
C ARG A 103 -10.99 -12.60 42.47
N LYS A 104 -9.84 -12.72 41.80
CA LYS A 104 -8.59 -13.10 42.45
C LYS A 104 -8.16 -12.08 43.52
N LEU A 105 -8.25 -10.78 43.21
CA LEU A 105 -7.91 -9.72 44.16
C LEU A 105 -8.87 -9.69 45.37
N LEU A 106 -10.15 -9.98 45.15
CA LEU A 106 -11.14 -10.08 46.22
C LEU A 106 -10.88 -11.29 47.13
N GLU A 107 -10.44 -12.41 46.56
CA GLU A 107 -10.04 -13.61 47.32
C GLU A 107 -8.76 -13.36 48.13
N GLU A 108 -7.76 -12.69 47.53
CA GLU A 108 -6.52 -12.29 48.20
C GLU A 108 -6.81 -11.33 49.37
N SER A 109 -7.67 -10.31 49.19
CA SER A 109 -8.02 -9.38 50.28
C SER A 109 -8.75 -10.06 51.43
N ASN A 110 -9.66 -11.01 51.14
CA ASN A 110 -10.35 -11.77 52.17
C ASN A 110 -9.43 -12.75 52.91
N SER A 111 -8.33 -13.18 52.28
CA SER A 111 -7.31 -14.01 52.92
C SER A 111 -6.35 -13.21 53.80
N GLU A 112 -6.00 -11.98 53.41
CA GLU A 112 -5.15 -11.08 54.22
C GLU A 112 -5.88 -10.66 55.50
N GLU A 113 -7.17 -10.30 55.43
CA GLU A 113 -7.97 -9.95 56.61
C GLU A 113 -8.04 -11.09 57.65
N LYS A 114 -8.05 -12.35 57.20
CA LYS A 114 -8.02 -13.52 58.13
C LYS A 114 -6.67 -13.71 58.81
N ILE A 115 -5.56 -13.40 58.13
CA ILE A 115 -4.21 -13.58 58.71
C ILE A 115 -3.94 -12.51 59.77
N ASP A 116 -4.46 -11.30 59.58
CA ASP A 116 -4.33 -10.23 60.57
C ASP A 116 -5.20 -10.51 61.81
N GLU A 117 -6.39 -11.12 61.66
CA GLU A 117 -7.21 -11.58 62.80
C GLU A 117 -6.53 -12.70 63.61
N GLU A 118 -5.86 -13.68 62.99
CA GLU A 118 -5.14 -14.76 63.71
C GLU A 118 -3.88 -14.28 64.45
N LYS A 119 -3.25 -13.18 64.01
CA LYS A 119 -2.05 -12.63 64.65
C LYS A 119 -2.34 -11.77 65.88
N ASP A 120 -3.53 -11.17 65.96
CA ASP A 120 -3.94 -10.44 67.16
C ASP A 120 -4.37 -11.39 68.29
N GLU A 121 -4.83 -12.61 68.00
CA GLU A 121 -5.16 -13.62 69.03
C GLU A 121 -3.94 -14.34 69.63
N THR A 122 -2.77 -14.30 68.99
CA THR A 122 -1.56 -15.02 69.46
C THR A 122 -0.52 -14.14 70.16
N ASN A 123 -0.78 -12.84 70.34
CA ASN A 123 0.20 -11.89 70.90
C ASN A 123 -0.21 -11.21 72.22
N GLU A 124 -1.26 -11.67 72.90
CA GLU A 124 -1.58 -11.19 74.27
C GLU A 124 -0.82 -11.91 75.39
N GLU A 125 -0.01 -12.96 75.13
CA GLU A 125 0.71 -13.70 76.19
C GLU A 125 2.23 -13.52 76.27
N ASP A 126 2.91 -12.81 75.36
CA ASP A 126 4.38 -12.65 75.41
C ASP A 126 4.82 -11.19 75.21
N VAL A 127 4.49 -10.32 76.17
CA VAL A 127 5.10 -8.98 76.34
C VAL A 127 5.92 -8.96 77.62
N GLU A 128 7.08 -9.63 77.63
CA GLU A 128 8.18 -9.22 78.50
C GLU A 128 9.53 -9.72 77.96
N MET A 129 10.53 -8.83 77.94
CA MET A 129 11.93 -9.02 77.57
C MET A 129 12.29 -9.09 76.07
N LYS A 130 12.69 -7.93 75.52
CA LYS A 130 14.11 -7.66 75.18
C LYS A 130 14.29 -6.28 74.53
N GLU A 131 14.73 -5.33 75.35
CA GLU A 131 15.61 -4.24 74.92
C GLU A 131 17.06 -4.77 74.85
N LYS A 132 17.72 -4.62 73.70
CA LYS A 132 19.06 -4.00 73.58
C LYS A 132 19.68 -4.21 72.20
N ASP A 133 20.26 -3.12 71.69
CA ASP A 133 21.46 -2.99 70.84
C ASP A 133 21.49 -3.83 69.53
N GLN A 134 21.75 -3.30 68.33
CA GLN A 134 22.87 -2.43 67.96
C GLN A 134 22.72 -1.95 66.49
N THR A 135 23.23 -0.73 66.25
CA THR A 135 23.86 -0.15 65.03
C THR A 135 24.60 -1.19 64.15
N GLU A 136 24.82 -1.05 62.83
CA GLU A 136 25.19 0.08 61.97
C GLU A 136 25.19 -0.38 60.49
N GLU A 137 25.07 0.58 59.57
CA GLU A 137 25.58 0.63 58.17
C GLU A 137 25.37 -0.56 57.20
N ASP A 138 24.47 -0.36 56.22
CA ASP A 138 24.85 -0.48 54.81
C ASP A 138 23.89 0.31 53.90
N ASN A 139 24.47 1.24 53.16
CA ASN A 139 23.82 2.28 52.36
C ASN A 139 23.74 1.81 50.90
N GLU A 140 22.78 0.94 50.60
CA GLU A 140 22.48 0.53 49.22
C GLU A 140 21.19 1.23 48.74
N THR A 141 21.35 2.08 47.73
CA THR A 141 20.33 2.96 47.15
C THR A 141 19.24 2.15 46.44
N THR A 142 18.37 1.53 47.22
CA THR A 142 17.14 0.91 46.74
C THR A 142 16.14 2.01 46.44
N LYS A 143 15.90 2.19 45.14
CA LYS A 143 14.88 3.08 44.60
C LYS A 143 13.52 2.68 45.18
N VAL A 144 13.08 3.40 46.21
CA VAL A 144 11.75 3.28 46.82
C VAL A 144 10.74 3.73 45.77
N GLU A 145 10.31 2.79 44.93
CA GLU A 145 9.09 2.96 44.13
C GLU A 145 7.94 3.02 45.13
N GLU A 146 7.46 4.24 45.39
CA GLU A 146 6.20 4.49 46.10
C GLU A 146 5.12 3.59 45.52
N LYS A 147 4.82 2.49 46.24
CA LYS A 147 3.74 1.56 45.92
C LYS A 147 2.44 2.36 45.97
N LYS A 148 1.97 2.80 44.81
CA LYS A 148 0.65 3.43 44.67
C LYS A 148 -0.39 2.57 45.38
N PRO A 149 -1.30 3.17 46.15
CA PRO A 149 -2.28 2.42 46.94
C PRO A 149 -3.04 1.47 46.01
N LYS A 150 -2.94 0.17 46.30
CA LYS A 150 -3.69 -0.87 45.56
C LYS A 150 -5.17 -0.54 45.71
N LYS A 151 -5.82 -0.17 44.61
CA LYS A 151 -7.24 0.19 44.60
C LYS A 151 -8.05 -1.04 45.03
N LYS A 152 -8.71 -0.99 46.19
CA LYS A 152 -9.58 -2.08 46.68
C LYS A 152 -10.68 -2.33 45.65
N VAL A 153 -10.74 -3.56 45.14
CA VAL A 153 -11.78 -3.99 44.19
C VAL A 153 -13.02 -4.36 44.99
N THR A 154 -14.18 -3.78 44.66
CA THR A 154 -15.44 -4.07 45.35
C THR A 154 -16.24 -5.14 44.61
N ALA A 155 -17.06 -5.92 45.32
CA ALA A 155 -17.94 -6.91 44.72
C ALA A 155 -18.89 -6.30 43.67
N ALA A 156 -19.32 -5.05 43.87
CA ALA A 156 -20.14 -4.30 42.94
C ALA A 156 -19.47 -4.09 41.57
N GLU A 157 -18.13 -3.92 41.52
CA GLU A 157 -17.42 -3.80 40.24
C GLU A 157 -17.44 -5.12 39.44
N ILE A 158 -17.42 -6.27 40.13
CA ILE A 158 -17.50 -7.59 39.48
C ILE A 158 -18.87 -7.77 38.81
N GLU A 159 -19.95 -7.44 39.53
CA GLU A 159 -21.31 -7.49 38.97
C GLU A 159 -21.47 -6.56 37.76
N GLN A 160 -20.87 -5.36 37.82
CA GLN A 160 -20.86 -4.45 36.67
C GLN A 160 -20.16 -5.07 35.45
N TYR A 161 -18.98 -5.67 35.62
CA TYR A 161 -18.28 -6.33 34.50
C TYR A 161 -19.06 -7.52 33.93
N GLU A 162 -19.74 -8.29 34.76
CA GLU A 162 -20.60 -9.39 34.32
C GLU A 162 -21.83 -8.88 33.56
N ASN A 163 -22.44 -7.80 34.03
CA ASN A 163 -23.55 -7.15 33.34
C ASN A 163 -23.12 -6.58 31.99
N GLU A 164 -21.96 -5.91 31.92
CA GLU A 164 -21.38 -5.48 30.65
C GLU A 164 -21.15 -6.66 29.70
N LEU A 165 -20.63 -7.79 30.21
CA LEU A 165 -20.39 -8.99 29.41
C LEU A 165 -21.68 -9.58 28.84
N LYS A 166 -22.76 -9.61 29.64
CA LYS A 166 -24.11 -10.02 29.18
C LYS A 166 -24.61 -9.12 28.06
N ILE A 167 -24.44 -7.80 28.19
CA ILE A 167 -24.83 -6.81 27.17
C ILE A 167 -24.00 -7.00 25.88
N ILE A 168 -22.67 -7.15 25.99
CA ILE A 168 -21.79 -7.40 24.83
C ILE A 168 -22.26 -8.61 24.04
N ASN A 169 -22.65 -9.69 24.71
CA ASN A 169 -23.11 -10.92 24.08
C ASN A 169 -24.45 -10.74 23.34
N LYS A 170 -25.38 -9.98 23.92
CA LYS A 170 -26.72 -9.71 23.35
C LYS A 170 -26.77 -8.57 22.31
N LEU A 171 -25.68 -7.80 22.16
CA LEU A 171 -25.64 -6.64 21.28
C LEU A 171 -25.99 -6.98 19.82
N ASP A 172 -26.97 -6.28 19.25
CA ASP A 172 -27.30 -6.35 17.83
C ASP A 172 -26.24 -5.65 16.99
N LEU A 173 -25.46 -6.45 16.27
CA LEU A 173 -24.37 -5.95 15.44
C LEU A 173 -24.90 -5.19 14.21
N ASP A 174 -26.05 -5.58 13.67
CA ASP A 174 -26.56 -4.99 12.44
C ASP A 174 -27.07 -3.56 12.71
N ALA A 175 -27.85 -3.36 13.77
CA ALA A 175 -28.24 -2.01 14.21
C ALA A 175 -27.01 -1.11 14.51
N LEU A 176 -25.99 -1.65 15.19
CA LEU A 176 -24.76 -0.89 15.47
C LEU A 176 -24.03 -0.43 14.20
N ILE A 177 -23.95 -1.29 13.18
CA ILE A 177 -23.30 -0.97 11.91
C ILE A 177 -24.05 0.16 11.21
N GLU A 178 -25.36 0.07 11.11
CA GLU A 178 -26.21 1.10 10.50
C GLU A 178 -26.05 2.45 11.20
N LYS A 179 -26.11 2.45 12.54
CA LYS A 179 -25.88 3.64 13.38
C LYS A 179 -24.51 4.27 13.10
N THR A 180 -23.49 3.41 13.01
CA THR A 180 -22.10 3.84 12.82
C THR A 180 -21.90 4.44 11.43
N ILE A 181 -22.37 3.77 10.38
CA ILE A 181 -22.25 4.27 9.00
C ILE A 181 -23.02 5.59 8.86
N LYS A 182 -24.27 5.67 9.34
CA LYS A 182 -25.06 6.92 9.34
C LYS A 182 -24.33 8.05 10.04
N SER A 183 -23.86 7.83 11.27
CA SER A 183 -23.15 8.85 12.04
C SER A 183 -21.88 9.32 11.33
N LYS A 184 -21.11 8.41 10.73
CA LYS A 184 -19.87 8.74 10.03
C LYS A 184 -20.10 9.47 8.71
N LEU A 185 -21.16 9.11 7.97
CA LEU A 185 -21.57 9.84 6.77
C LEU A 185 -22.00 11.27 7.10
N LEU A 186 -22.83 11.47 8.12
CA LEU A 186 -23.31 12.80 8.53
C LEU A 186 -22.21 13.69 9.11
N LYS A 187 -21.22 13.10 9.78
CA LYS A 187 -20.07 13.84 10.33
C LYS A 187 -19.01 14.19 9.28
N ASN A 188 -19.04 13.56 8.10
CA ASN A 188 -18.05 13.82 7.07
C ASN A 188 -18.35 15.16 6.37
N PRO A 189 -17.44 16.14 6.39
CA PRO A 189 -17.71 17.48 5.86
C PRO A 189 -17.98 17.49 4.35
N THR A 190 -17.38 16.56 3.60
CA THR A 190 -17.56 16.51 2.15
C THR A 190 -18.77 15.71 1.72
N LEU A 191 -19.21 14.72 2.50
CA LEU A 191 -20.32 13.85 2.14
C LEU A 191 -21.68 14.30 2.69
N LYS A 192 -21.71 15.04 3.81
CA LYS A 192 -22.96 15.40 4.49
C LYS A 192 -23.94 16.23 3.63
N ASN A 193 -23.41 17.01 2.69
CA ASN A 193 -24.21 17.92 1.87
C ASN A 193 -24.66 17.28 0.54
N GLU A 194 -24.08 16.15 0.17
CA GLU A 194 -24.34 15.47 -1.10
C GLU A 194 -25.73 14.81 -1.09
N GLU A 195 -26.56 15.14 -2.07
CA GLU A 195 -27.95 14.65 -2.19
C GLU A 195 -28.01 13.12 -2.27
N LEU A 196 -27.12 12.51 -3.06
CA LEU A 196 -26.97 11.05 -3.15
C LEU A 196 -26.77 10.36 -1.79
N VAL A 197 -26.05 11.03 -0.87
CA VAL A 197 -25.78 10.47 0.46
C VAL A 197 -27.00 10.61 1.36
N LYS A 198 -27.75 11.71 1.24
CA LYS A 198 -29.01 11.92 1.97
C LYS A 198 -30.04 10.87 1.56
N ASP A 199 -30.26 10.71 0.26
CA ASP A 199 -31.11 9.66 -0.32
C ASP A 199 -30.72 8.27 0.17
N LEU A 200 -29.42 7.96 0.17
CA LEU A 200 -28.92 6.67 0.62
C LEU A 200 -29.20 6.47 2.11
N ILE A 201 -28.97 7.48 2.95
CA ILE A 201 -29.23 7.40 4.39
C ILE A 201 -30.73 7.20 4.66
N GLU A 202 -31.59 7.93 3.96
CA GLU A 202 -33.05 7.87 4.15
C GLU A 202 -33.64 6.55 3.68
N SER A 203 -33.23 6.06 2.51
CA SER A 203 -33.75 4.81 1.93
C SER A 203 -33.25 3.54 2.63
N SER A 204 -32.01 3.56 3.12
CA SER A 204 -31.35 2.31 3.56
C SER A 204 -31.13 2.20 5.05
N ILE A 205 -31.26 3.29 5.83
CA ILE A 205 -30.93 3.29 7.26
C ILE A 205 -32.17 3.62 8.09
N LYS A 206 -32.74 2.57 8.69
CA LYS A 206 -33.87 2.70 9.62
C LYS A 206 -33.49 3.64 10.79
N PRO A 207 -34.44 4.44 11.31
CA PRO A 207 -34.24 5.15 12.56
C PRO A 207 -33.96 4.13 13.67
N ILE A 208 -32.97 4.43 14.51
CA ILE A 208 -32.53 3.54 15.59
C ILE A 208 -32.90 4.20 16.90
N GLU A 209 -33.53 3.43 17.78
CA GLU A 209 -33.91 3.87 19.12
C GLU A 209 -32.67 4.20 19.96
N LYS A 210 -32.82 5.14 20.90
CA LYS A 210 -31.72 5.51 21.79
C LYS A 210 -31.48 4.36 22.76
N ALA A 211 -30.33 3.70 22.65
CA ALA A 211 -29.90 2.67 23.59
C ALA A 211 -29.49 3.28 24.94
N ASP A 212 -29.52 2.46 26.00
CA ASP A 212 -29.05 2.84 27.34
C ASP A 212 -27.60 3.31 27.36
N GLN A 213 -27.24 4.15 28.33
CA GLN A 213 -25.89 4.73 28.45
C GLN A 213 -24.79 3.66 28.52
N ILE A 214 -25.03 2.56 29.24
CA ILE A 214 -24.09 1.43 29.38
C ILE A 214 -23.85 0.79 27.99
N THR A 215 -24.93 0.53 27.26
CA THR A 215 -24.87 -0.02 25.90
C THR A 215 -24.13 0.94 24.96
N GLN A 216 -24.39 2.24 25.02
CA GLN A 216 -23.67 3.24 24.23
C GLN A 216 -22.16 3.28 24.53
N ASN A 217 -21.77 3.15 25.81
CA ASN A 217 -20.36 3.08 26.21
C ASN A 217 -19.67 1.82 25.65
N ILE A 218 -20.37 0.68 25.63
CA ILE A 218 -19.88 -0.57 25.03
C ILE A 218 -19.77 -0.43 23.51
N GLU A 219 -20.80 0.11 22.85
CA GLU A 219 -20.80 0.39 21.41
C GLU A 219 -19.61 1.28 21.01
N SER A 220 -19.37 2.36 21.77
CA SER A 220 -18.25 3.27 21.55
C SER A 220 -16.89 2.56 21.65
N ARG A 221 -16.72 1.69 22.66
CA ARG A 221 -15.51 0.85 22.81
C ARG A 221 -15.32 -0.14 21.67
N LEU A 222 -16.39 -0.70 21.12
CA LEU A 222 -16.30 -1.62 19.98
C LEU A 222 -15.95 -0.89 18.68
N ILE A 223 -16.54 0.29 18.45
CA ILE A 223 -16.27 1.11 17.26
C ILE A 223 -14.84 1.66 17.28
N SER A 224 -14.30 1.99 18.47
CA SER A 224 -12.95 2.52 18.63
C SER A 224 -11.84 1.48 18.46
N GLN A 225 -12.19 0.20 18.26
CA GLN A 225 -11.21 -0.83 17.95
C GLN A 225 -10.52 -0.55 16.62
N LYS A 226 -9.17 -0.61 16.62
CA LYS A 226 -8.31 -0.37 15.44
C LYS A 226 -8.79 -1.06 14.14
N PRO A 227 -9.15 -2.36 14.12
CA PRO A 227 -9.63 -3.01 12.89
C PRO A 227 -10.95 -2.40 12.39
N VAL A 228 -11.85 -1.97 13.27
CA VAL A 228 -13.13 -1.37 12.92
C VAL A 228 -12.92 0.04 12.35
N ILE A 229 -12.09 0.86 13.01
CA ILE A 229 -11.71 2.20 12.54
C ILE A 229 -11.12 2.13 11.13
N ALA A 230 -10.21 1.19 10.88
CA ALA A 230 -9.57 1.05 9.57
C ALA A 230 -10.57 0.74 8.45
N GLU A 231 -11.54 -0.15 8.70
CA GLU A 231 -12.54 -0.52 7.69
C GLU A 231 -13.58 0.59 7.47
N ILE A 232 -13.95 1.33 8.53
CA ILE A 232 -14.78 2.53 8.41
C ILE A 232 -14.07 3.58 7.55
N ALA A 233 -12.79 3.87 7.83
CA ALA A 233 -12.01 4.86 7.07
C ALA A 233 -11.93 4.47 5.59
N LYS A 234 -11.63 3.19 5.31
CA LYS A 234 -11.61 2.64 3.94
C LYS A 234 -12.96 2.77 3.24
N THR A 235 -14.06 2.52 3.96
CA THR A 235 -15.43 2.71 3.44
C THR A 235 -15.67 4.16 3.09
N MET A 236 -15.37 5.10 3.99
CA MET A 236 -15.56 6.55 3.77
C MET A 236 -14.76 7.05 2.57
N SER A 237 -13.48 6.64 2.45
CA SER A 237 -12.67 6.97 1.27
C SER A 237 -13.27 6.40 -0.01
N SER A 238 -13.84 5.18 0.04
CA SER A 238 -14.48 4.58 -1.14
C SER A 238 -15.75 5.32 -1.58
N PHE A 239 -16.55 5.83 -0.63
CA PHE A 239 -17.72 6.66 -0.93
C PHE A 239 -17.32 8.02 -1.51
N GLN A 240 -16.32 8.68 -0.92
CA GLN A 240 -15.76 9.93 -1.46
C GLN A 240 -15.27 9.74 -2.91
N SER A 241 -14.53 8.67 -3.20
CA SER A 241 -14.07 8.34 -4.55
C SER A 241 -15.19 8.14 -5.57
N ILE A 242 -16.37 7.66 -5.16
CA ILE A 242 -17.51 7.42 -6.07
C ILE A 242 -18.25 8.72 -6.38
N ILE A 243 -18.45 9.57 -5.37
CA ILE A 243 -19.19 10.81 -5.50
C ILE A 243 -18.34 11.89 -6.16
N LEU A 244 -17.23 12.26 -5.53
CA LEU A 244 -16.37 13.35 -5.98
C LEU A 244 -15.40 12.94 -7.10
N GLY A 245 -15.34 11.65 -7.41
CA GLY A 245 -14.32 11.08 -8.26
C GLY A 245 -12.97 10.93 -7.55
N ASP A 246 -12.00 10.39 -8.27
CA ASP A 246 -10.66 10.11 -7.75
C ASP A 246 -9.73 11.33 -7.91
N ASN A 247 -10.21 12.54 -7.62
CA ASN A 247 -9.47 13.79 -7.83
C ASN A 247 -8.14 13.80 -7.10
N ASP A 248 -8.08 13.32 -5.86
CA ASP A 248 -6.84 13.18 -5.11
C ASP A 248 -5.85 12.23 -5.79
N LYS A 249 -6.33 11.13 -6.37
CA LYS A 249 -5.46 10.20 -7.10
C LYS A 249 -4.98 10.81 -8.40
N ILE A 250 -5.81 11.60 -9.06
CA ILE A 250 -5.44 12.35 -10.27
C ILE A 250 -4.36 13.37 -9.90
N GLN A 251 -4.54 14.17 -8.85
CA GLN A 251 -3.57 15.14 -8.37
C GLN A 251 -2.26 14.48 -7.94
N LYS A 252 -2.31 13.38 -7.17
CA LYS A 252 -1.13 12.60 -6.78
C LYS A 252 -0.40 12.03 -7.99
N ARG A 253 -1.11 11.52 -9.00
CA ARG A 253 -0.50 11.03 -10.25
C ARG A 253 0.14 12.17 -11.03
N LYS A 254 -0.52 13.31 -11.18
CA LYS A 254 0.04 14.51 -11.82
C LYS A 254 1.30 14.99 -11.10
N ALA A 255 1.28 15.08 -9.77
CA ALA A 255 2.43 15.47 -8.96
C ALA A 255 3.60 14.47 -9.11
N ASN A 256 3.33 13.17 -9.09
CA ASN A 256 4.36 12.15 -9.31
C ASN A 256 4.93 12.18 -10.73
N GLU A 257 4.10 12.45 -11.74
CA GLU A 257 4.55 12.61 -13.12
C GLU A 257 5.43 13.85 -13.28
N LEU A 258 5.06 14.97 -12.67
CA LEU A 258 5.89 16.19 -12.63
C LEU A 258 7.23 15.94 -11.93
N LYS A 259 7.23 15.25 -10.77
CA LYS A 259 8.46 14.84 -10.09
C LYS A 259 9.34 13.95 -10.97
N LYS A 260 8.73 13.01 -11.71
CA LYS A 260 9.46 12.15 -12.64
C LYS A 260 10.07 12.95 -13.79
N LYS A 261 9.32 13.88 -14.40
CA LYS A 261 9.81 14.77 -15.46
C LYS A 261 10.96 15.65 -14.96
N ALA A 262 10.83 16.25 -13.78
CA ALA A 262 11.89 17.06 -13.17
C ALA A 262 13.16 16.24 -12.87
N MET A 263 13.03 14.99 -12.41
CA MET A 263 14.18 14.11 -12.20
C MET A 263 14.84 13.70 -13.52
N GLU A 264 14.06 13.45 -14.57
CA GLU A 264 14.59 13.13 -15.89
C GLU A 264 15.31 14.32 -16.52
N GLU A 265 14.76 15.51 -16.39
CA GLU A 265 15.40 16.76 -16.84
C GLU A 265 16.70 17.03 -16.10
N LYS A 266 16.72 16.87 -14.76
CA LYS A 266 17.96 16.97 -13.98
C LYS A 266 19.02 15.96 -14.41
N LYS A 267 18.62 14.74 -14.79
CA LYS A 267 19.55 13.73 -15.33
C LYS A 267 20.08 14.13 -16.71
N LYS A 268 19.24 14.71 -17.58
CA LYS A 268 19.68 15.23 -18.89
C LYS A 268 20.69 16.37 -18.73
N ARG A 269 20.41 17.33 -17.84
CA ARG A 269 21.34 18.45 -17.55
C ARG A 269 22.69 17.97 -17.02
N LYS A 270 22.71 17.02 -16.09
CA LYS A 270 23.96 16.43 -15.58
C LYS A 270 24.74 15.65 -16.64
N ALA A 271 24.05 15.00 -17.58
CA ALA A 271 24.70 14.30 -18.68
C ALA A 271 25.34 15.28 -19.67
N GLU A 272 24.66 16.39 -19.99
CA GLU A 272 25.17 17.45 -20.85
C GLU A 272 26.36 18.18 -20.22
N GLU A 273 26.31 18.46 -18.91
CA GLU A 273 27.41 19.06 -18.15
C GLU A 273 28.65 18.15 -18.14
N ALA A 274 28.46 16.85 -17.90
CA ALA A 274 29.54 15.86 -17.95
C ALA A 274 30.13 15.68 -19.36
N GLU A 275 29.38 15.99 -20.42
CA GLU A 275 29.90 15.99 -21.79
C GLU A 275 30.76 17.23 -22.07
N LYS A 276 30.32 18.41 -21.61
CA LYS A 276 31.09 19.66 -21.71
C LYS A 276 32.43 19.58 -20.96
N ASP A 277 32.45 18.95 -19.79
CA ASP A 277 33.69 18.74 -19.01
C ASP A 277 34.69 17.79 -19.69
N LYS A 278 34.21 16.86 -20.53
CA LYS A 278 35.09 15.97 -21.31
C LYS A 278 35.72 16.68 -22.49
N LEU A 279 35.05 17.66 -23.08
CA LEU A 279 35.57 18.45 -24.21
C LEU A 279 36.65 19.45 -23.78
N ASN A 280 36.59 19.94 -22.53
CA ASN A 280 37.59 20.90 -22.01
C ASN A 280 38.87 20.26 -21.43
N LYS A 281 38.91 18.92 -21.26
CA LYS A 281 40.16 18.22 -20.92
C LYS A 281 40.96 17.92 -22.18
N LYS A 282 41.74 18.90 -22.64
CA LYS A 282 42.80 18.68 -23.64
C LYS A 282 43.71 17.54 -23.16
N PRO A 283 44.10 16.58 -24.02
CA PRO A 283 45.07 15.57 -23.67
C PRO A 283 46.42 16.25 -23.42
N LYS A 284 46.79 16.42 -22.16
CA LYS A 284 48.14 16.84 -21.78
C LYS A 284 49.05 15.63 -22.04
N VAL A 285 49.68 15.64 -23.21
CA VAL A 285 50.75 14.71 -23.57
C VAL A 285 51.94 15.05 -22.66
N THR A 286 52.14 14.30 -21.59
CA THR A 286 53.42 14.29 -20.88
C THR A 286 53.81 12.86 -20.54
N ALA A 287 55.04 12.57 -20.90
CA ALA A 287 55.65 11.27 -20.99
C ALA A 287 55.72 10.48 -19.68
N LYS A 288 55.74 9.17 -19.86
CA LYS A 288 56.45 8.15 -19.07
C LYS A 288 57.44 8.72 -18.04
N ALA A 289 57.16 8.52 -16.75
CA ALA A 289 58.18 8.40 -15.72
C ALA A 289 57.70 7.42 -14.64
N THR A 290 58.30 6.24 -14.68
CA THR A 290 58.31 5.21 -13.65
C THR A 290 58.93 5.79 -12.38
N LYS A 291 58.24 5.75 -11.23
CA LYS A 291 58.93 5.82 -9.93
C LYS A 291 58.16 5.06 -8.85
N GLN A 292 58.91 4.21 -8.17
CA GLN A 292 58.52 3.28 -7.13
C GLN A 292 58.44 3.97 -5.75
N LYS A 293 57.58 3.41 -4.88
CA LYS A 293 57.64 3.21 -3.40
C LYS A 293 58.27 4.26 -2.45
N ALA A 294 57.52 4.58 -1.39
CA ALA A 294 57.86 4.62 0.08
C ALA A 294 56.75 5.46 0.79
N GLY A 295 56.07 5.09 1.88
CA GLY A 295 56.54 4.75 3.24
C GLY A 295 57.12 6.02 3.92
N THR A 296 56.76 6.54 5.09
CA THR A 296 56.00 6.16 6.31
C THR A 296 55.78 7.45 7.17
N SER A 297 54.93 7.40 8.21
CA SER A 297 54.89 8.27 9.42
C SER A 297 53.49 8.11 10.06
N GLU A 298 53.22 7.27 11.07
CA GLU A 298 54.00 6.64 12.16
C GLU A 298 54.38 7.60 13.32
N PHE A 299 53.59 8.65 13.55
CA PHE A 299 53.78 9.53 14.73
C PHE A 299 52.51 9.86 15.53
N VAL A 300 51.44 9.09 15.36
CA VAL A 300 50.23 9.17 16.22
C VAL A 300 49.92 7.80 16.85
N GLU A 301 50.96 6.98 17.07
CA GLU A 301 50.89 5.65 17.67
C GLU A 301 51.40 5.61 19.13
N THR A 302 51.56 6.75 19.81
CA THR A 302 52.12 6.72 21.18
C THR A 302 51.52 7.77 22.09
N LEU A 303 50.18 7.81 22.23
CA LEU A 303 49.58 8.48 23.38
C LEU A 303 48.17 7.95 23.72
N GLY A 304 48.15 6.80 24.41
CA GLY A 304 47.12 6.40 25.38
C GLY A 304 45.92 5.61 24.83
N ASP A 305 45.33 4.67 25.55
CA ASP A 305 45.64 4.05 26.84
C ASP A 305 44.59 2.92 27.00
N MET A 306 45.05 1.73 27.34
CA MET A 306 44.35 0.59 27.99
C MET A 306 43.01 0.05 27.44
N ASP A 307 43.02 -1.29 27.40
CA ASP A 307 41.92 -2.23 27.71
C ASP A 307 41.21 -2.96 26.56
N ASP A 308 41.10 -4.29 26.76
CA ASP A 308 40.39 -5.33 26.01
C ASP A 308 41.02 -5.94 24.73
N GLU A 309 42.13 -6.66 24.90
CA GLU A 309 42.56 -7.72 23.97
C GLU A 309 41.69 -8.99 24.13
N ASN A 310 40.47 -8.94 23.59
CA ASN A 310 39.70 -10.15 23.28
C ASN A 310 38.94 -10.00 21.95
N ASP A 311 39.67 -9.57 20.92
CA ASP A 311 39.22 -9.49 19.53
C ASP A 311 39.20 -10.89 18.89
N ASP A 312 38.25 -11.71 19.32
CA ASP A 312 37.91 -12.94 18.63
C ASP A 312 37.21 -12.52 17.31
N GLU A 313 37.90 -12.58 16.16
CA GLU A 313 37.38 -12.14 14.84
C GLU A 313 36.03 -12.80 14.48
N ASN A 314 35.75 -13.95 15.09
CA ASN A 314 34.48 -14.67 14.95
C ASN A 314 33.34 -14.02 15.76
N PHE A 315 33.65 -13.33 16.87
CA PHE A 315 32.69 -12.62 17.72
C PHE A 315 32.17 -11.34 17.04
N ALA A 316 33.06 -10.56 16.41
CA ALA A 316 32.66 -9.39 15.61
C ALA A 316 31.73 -9.79 14.45
N LYS A 317 31.97 -10.93 13.79
CA LYS A 317 31.11 -11.42 12.70
C LYS A 317 29.71 -11.84 13.15
N ILE A 318 29.57 -12.29 14.39
CA ILE A 318 28.29 -12.72 14.98
C ILE A 318 27.51 -11.52 15.55
N TYR A 319 28.19 -10.55 16.18
CA TYR A 319 27.55 -9.44 16.90
C TYR A 319 27.49 -8.11 16.12
N GLU A 320 28.51 -7.75 15.35
CA GLU A 320 28.49 -6.54 14.51
C GLU A 320 27.71 -6.72 13.21
N GLY A 321 27.30 -7.97 12.93
CA GLY A 321 26.28 -8.33 11.96
C GLY A 321 26.50 -7.65 10.61
N GLU A 322 27.41 -8.21 9.79
CA GLU A 322 27.54 -7.85 8.37
C GLU A 322 26.16 -7.56 7.81
N LYS A 323 25.88 -6.28 7.55
CA LYS A 323 24.55 -5.81 7.15
C LYS A 323 24.19 -6.58 5.91
N LYS A 324 23.34 -7.61 6.07
CA LYS A 324 22.94 -8.50 4.98
C LYS A 324 22.58 -7.62 3.79
N PRO A 325 23.33 -7.70 2.67
CA PRO A 325 23.14 -6.77 1.56
C PRO A 325 21.67 -6.81 1.19
N ASN A 326 21.08 -5.61 1.08
CA ASN A 326 19.64 -5.45 0.92
C ASN A 326 19.16 -6.41 -0.15
N ARG A 327 18.19 -7.24 0.23
CA ARG A 327 17.77 -8.41 -0.54
C ARG A 327 17.39 -7.93 -1.94
N VAL A 328 18.24 -8.19 -2.94
CA VAL A 328 17.99 -7.76 -4.33
C VAL A 328 16.56 -8.09 -4.74
N GLY A 329 15.88 -7.14 -5.39
CA GLY A 329 14.45 -7.24 -5.67
C GLY A 329 14.12 -8.51 -6.46
N GLN A 330 12.88 -9.01 -6.35
CA GLN A 330 12.46 -10.26 -7.02
C GLN A 330 12.80 -10.32 -8.51
N LYS A 331 12.74 -9.19 -9.23
CA LYS A 331 13.10 -9.12 -10.66
C LYS A 331 14.58 -9.41 -10.91
N GLN A 332 15.49 -8.87 -10.08
CA GLN A 332 16.92 -9.14 -10.19
C GLN A 332 17.23 -10.59 -9.80
N ARG A 333 16.55 -11.14 -8.79
CA ARG A 333 16.67 -12.56 -8.44
C ARG A 333 16.26 -13.46 -9.60
N ARG A 334 15.12 -13.16 -10.25
CA ARG A 334 14.69 -13.88 -11.46
C ARG A 334 15.75 -13.77 -12.55
N LYS A 335 16.24 -12.57 -12.86
CA LYS A 335 17.28 -12.37 -13.89
C LYS A 335 18.56 -13.15 -13.58
N GLN A 336 19.05 -13.12 -12.34
CA GLN A 336 20.24 -13.89 -11.94
C GLN A 336 20.00 -15.40 -12.04
N TRP A 337 18.79 -15.87 -11.75
CA TRP A 337 18.44 -17.28 -11.92
C TRP A 337 18.26 -17.67 -13.39
N GLU A 338 17.70 -16.80 -14.22
CA GLU A 338 17.62 -16.98 -15.68
C GLU A 338 19.02 -17.02 -16.32
N GLU A 339 19.94 -16.20 -15.83
CA GLU A 339 21.32 -16.17 -16.31
C GLU A 339 22.10 -17.41 -15.89
N LYS A 340 21.91 -17.89 -14.65
CA LYS A 340 22.60 -19.10 -14.14
C LYS A 340 22.05 -20.41 -14.70
N TYR A 341 20.73 -20.53 -14.84
CA TYR A 341 20.07 -21.81 -15.16
C TYR A 341 19.38 -21.79 -16.53
N GLY A 342 19.37 -20.66 -17.24
CA GLY A 342 18.78 -20.55 -18.57
C GLY A 342 17.32 -20.99 -18.60
N ARG A 343 17.02 -21.95 -19.49
CA ARG A 343 15.67 -22.52 -19.65
C ARG A 343 15.23 -23.43 -18.50
N GLU A 344 16.17 -23.88 -17.67
CA GLU A 344 15.90 -24.77 -16.55
C GLU A 344 15.52 -23.99 -15.27
N ALA A 345 15.58 -22.65 -15.29
CA ALA A 345 15.16 -21.84 -14.15
C ALA A 345 13.71 -22.17 -13.76
N ASN A 346 13.47 -22.47 -12.49
CA ASN A 346 12.19 -22.98 -11.98
C ASN A 346 10.96 -22.19 -12.43
N HIS A 347 11.04 -20.85 -12.51
CA HIS A 347 9.91 -20.03 -12.97
C HIS A 347 9.66 -20.13 -14.47
N ILE A 348 10.71 -20.30 -15.29
CA ILE A 348 10.59 -20.58 -16.73
C ILE A 348 10.08 -22.00 -16.94
N ALA A 349 10.60 -22.98 -16.22
CA ALA A 349 10.16 -24.37 -16.29
C ALA A 349 8.69 -24.52 -15.86
N ALA A 350 8.27 -23.82 -14.80
CA ALA A 350 6.87 -23.79 -14.37
C ALA A 350 5.95 -23.10 -15.39
N GLU A 351 6.41 -22.01 -16.02
CA GLU A 351 5.65 -21.36 -17.09
C GLU A 351 5.50 -22.28 -18.30
N PHE A 352 6.56 -23.01 -18.66
CA PHE A 352 6.54 -23.98 -19.75
C PHE A 352 5.57 -25.13 -19.47
N LYS A 353 5.64 -25.74 -18.28
CA LYS A 353 4.70 -26.79 -17.85
C LYS A 353 3.25 -26.30 -17.87
N LYS A 354 2.98 -25.09 -17.36
CA LYS A 354 1.63 -24.50 -17.38
C LYS A 354 1.14 -24.22 -18.80
N ARG A 355 2.04 -23.90 -19.72
CA ARG A 355 1.72 -23.74 -21.14
C ARG A 355 1.42 -25.08 -21.79
N GLU A 356 2.15 -26.14 -21.45
CA GLU A 356 1.86 -27.50 -21.93
C GLU A 356 0.55 -28.06 -21.37
N GLU A 357 0.28 -27.86 -20.08
CA GLU A 357 -0.98 -28.26 -19.47
C GLU A 357 -2.17 -27.57 -20.16
N LYS A 358 -2.06 -26.27 -20.47
CA LYS A 358 -3.07 -25.55 -21.28
C LYS A 358 -3.21 -26.06 -22.71
N ARG A 359 -2.12 -26.60 -23.30
CA ARG A 359 -2.17 -27.22 -24.63
C ARG A 359 -2.87 -28.57 -24.56
N LEU A 360 -2.62 -29.36 -23.52
CA LEU A 360 -3.25 -30.67 -23.31
C LEU A 360 -4.73 -30.54 -22.93
N ALA A 361 -5.08 -29.54 -22.13
CA ALA A 361 -6.45 -29.30 -21.68
C ALA A 361 -7.39 -28.78 -22.80
N ASN A 362 -6.84 -28.31 -23.91
CA ASN A 362 -7.64 -27.77 -25.02
C ASN A 362 -7.64 -28.77 -26.18
N PRO A 363 -8.71 -29.57 -26.36
CA PRO A 363 -8.75 -30.64 -27.37
C PRO A 363 -8.61 -30.14 -28.81
N ASP A 364 -8.92 -28.86 -29.06
CA ASP A 364 -8.75 -28.20 -30.37
C ASP A 364 -7.36 -27.60 -30.59
N TYR A 365 -6.40 -27.78 -29.66
CA TYR A 365 -5.05 -27.25 -29.83
C TYR A 365 -4.28 -28.03 -30.90
N ARG A 366 -4.45 -27.65 -32.17
CA ARG A 366 -3.56 -28.08 -33.25
C ARG A 366 -2.24 -27.30 -33.14
N PRO A 367 -1.09 -27.94 -32.89
CA PRO A 367 0.19 -27.24 -32.92
C PRO A 367 0.33 -26.61 -34.30
N LYS A 368 0.38 -25.27 -34.36
CA LYS A 368 0.72 -24.57 -35.60
C LYS A 368 2.06 -25.14 -36.04
N LYS A 369 2.06 -25.94 -37.12
CA LYS A 369 3.28 -26.46 -37.74
C LYS A 369 4.19 -25.26 -37.90
N LYS A 370 5.36 -25.29 -37.27
CA LYS A 370 6.40 -24.28 -37.53
C LYS A 370 6.54 -24.24 -39.06
N PRO A 371 6.46 -23.06 -39.70
CA PRO A 371 6.70 -22.99 -41.13
C PRO A 371 8.06 -23.64 -41.36
N THR A 372 8.05 -24.78 -42.03
CA THR A 372 9.27 -25.40 -42.52
C THR A 372 10.00 -24.33 -43.31
N PRO A 373 11.28 -24.04 -43.04
CA PRO A 373 12.03 -23.11 -43.87
C PRO A 373 11.88 -23.59 -45.31
N ARG A 374 11.24 -22.74 -46.12
CA ARG A 374 11.01 -22.99 -47.54
C ARG A 374 12.40 -23.29 -48.13
N PRO A 375 12.61 -24.41 -48.85
CA PRO A 375 13.90 -24.66 -49.48
C PRO A 375 14.21 -23.45 -50.36
N ALA A 376 15.44 -22.94 -50.24
CA ALA A 376 15.91 -21.81 -51.02
C ALA A 376 15.76 -22.16 -52.51
N ALA A 377 14.72 -21.61 -53.14
CA ALA A 377 14.57 -21.64 -54.58
C ALA A 377 15.63 -20.69 -55.16
N SER A 378 16.73 -21.29 -55.57
CA SER A 378 17.69 -20.72 -56.49
C SER A 378 17.01 -20.30 -57.79
N ALA A 379 17.31 -19.07 -58.20
CA ALA A 379 17.33 -18.57 -59.57
C ALA A 379 16.00 -18.40 -60.32
N VAL A 380 16.01 -17.32 -61.13
CA VAL A 380 15.08 -16.96 -62.22
C VAL A 380 13.86 -16.12 -61.82
N SER A 381 14.03 -14.80 -61.84
CA SER A 381 13.53 -13.96 -62.96
C SER A 381 13.75 -12.46 -62.66
N ASN A 382 14.50 -11.81 -63.55
CA ASN A 382 14.51 -10.36 -63.70
C ASN A 382 13.12 -9.92 -64.19
N ALA A 383 12.36 -9.25 -63.32
CA ALA A 383 11.24 -8.42 -63.72
C ALA A 383 11.41 -7.04 -63.06
N PRO A 384 11.15 -5.93 -63.77
CA PRO A 384 11.28 -4.59 -63.21
C PRO A 384 10.25 -4.42 -62.08
N SER A 385 10.75 -4.10 -60.89
CA SER A 385 9.93 -3.86 -59.70
C SER A 385 8.95 -2.72 -59.95
N GLU A 386 7.67 -2.97 -59.65
CA GLU A 386 6.64 -1.94 -59.57
C GLU A 386 7.11 -0.75 -58.71
N PRO A 387 6.76 0.49 -59.07
CA PRO A 387 7.14 1.68 -58.31
C PRO A 387 6.55 1.58 -56.90
N VAL A 388 7.43 1.33 -55.94
CA VAL A 388 7.12 1.29 -54.53
C VAL A 388 6.56 2.66 -54.12
N HIS A 389 5.38 2.67 -53.50
CA HIS A 389 4.70 3.91 -53.12
C HIS A 389 5.64 4.80 -52.27
N PRO A 390 5.73 6.12 -52.51
CA PRO A 390 6.75 7.01 -51.92
C PRO A 390 6.77 7.01 -50.38
N SER A 391 5.64 6.71 -49.74
CA SER A 391 5.55 6.55 -48.28
C SER A 391 6.32 5.36 -47.74
N TRP A 392 6.57 4.34 -48.56
CA TRP A 392 7.28 3.13 -48.16
C TRP A 392 8.79 3.26 -48.39
N GLU A 393 9.21 3.96 -49.44
CA GLU A 393 10.60 4.40 -49.61
C GLU A 393 11.02 5.32 -48.47
N ALA A 394 10.19 6.31 -48.10
CA ALA A 394 10.49 7.20 -46.98
C ALA A 394 10.70 6.44 -45.66
N LYS A 395 9.88 5.41 -45.42
CA LYS A 395 10.00 4.59 -44.20
C LYS A 395 11.24 3.71 -44.20
N ARG A 396 11.62 3.18 -45.37
CA ARG A 396 12.84 2.39 -45.53
C ARG A 396 14.10 3.24 -45.36
N ILE A 397 14.10 4.45 -45.92
CA ILE A 397 15.17 5.44 -45.74
C ILE A 397 15.28 5.86 -44.27
N GLN A 398 14.16 6.08 -43.57
CA GLN A 398 14.19 6.43 -42.14
C GLN A 398 14.78 5.30 -41.27
N GLU A 399 14.43 4.05 -41.57
CA GLU A 399 14.94 2.87 -40.86
C GLU A 399 16.43 2.64 -41.15
N GLU A 400 16.88 2.92 -42.38
CA GLU A 400 18.29 2.91 -42.78
C GLU A 400 19.08 4.02 -42.09
N ILE A 401 18.57 5.25 -42.02
CA ILE A 401 19.21 6.37 -41.31
C ILE A 401 19.34 6.07 -39.81
N MET A 402 18.27 5.54 -39.18
CA MET A 402 18.32 5.17 -37.77
C MET A 402 19.32 4.04 -37.52
N SER A 403 19.28 2.96 -38.29
CA SER A 403 20.20 1.83 -38.13
C SER A 403 21.65 2.25 -38.36
N LYS A 404 21.92 3.15 -39.33
CA LYS A 404 23.24 3.72 -39.55
C LYS A 404 23.71 4.59 -38.39
N ALA A 405 22.84 5.43 -37.81
CA ALA A 405 23.14 6.23 -36.62
C ALA A 405 23.40 5.38 -35.37
N LEU A 406 22.68 4.27 -35.21
CA LEU A 406 22.84 3.34 -34.07
C LEU A 406 24.06 2.43 -34.21
N SER A 407 24.51 2.14 -35.43
CA SER A 407 25.63 1.20 -35.66
C SER A 407 27.01 1.74 -35.27
N GLY A 408 27.13 3.05 -34.95
CA GLY A 408 28.39 3.66 -34.49
C GLY A 408 29.54 3.60 -35.50
N LYS A 409 29.30 3.15 -36.75
CA LYS A 409 30.32 2.93 -37.77
C LYS A 409 30.25 4.03 -38.83
N GLY A 410 30.90 5.15 -38.51
CA GLY A 410 31.45 6.19 -39.39
C GLY A 410 30.63 6.65 -40.61
N GLY A 411 29.99 7.81 -40.49
CA GLY A 411 29.66 8.68 -41.63
C GLY A 411 30.64 9.86 -41.72
N PRO A 412 31.05 10.30 -42.92
CA PRO A 412 31.99 11.40 -43.12
C PRO A 412 31.28 12.75 -42.95
N SER A 413 31.09 13.18 -41.71
CA SER A 413 30.63 14.56 -41.43
C SER A 413 31.23 15.05 -40.13
N ASN A 414 32.56 15.00 -40.05
CA ASN A 414 33.36 15.83 -39.15
C ASN A 414 33.76 17.13 -39.86
N ASN A 415 32.80 17.83 -40.48
CA ASN A 415 33.01 19.23 -40.81
C ASN A 415 32.83 20.01 -39.51
N LYS A 416 33.95 20.23 -38.82
CA LYS A 416 34.04 21.22 -37.75
C LYS A 416 33.56 22.55 -38.33
N ILE A 417 32.44 23.04 -37.81
CA ILE A 417 32.06 24.44 -37.99
C ILE A 417 33.07 25.23 -37.14
N VAL A 418 34.06 25.82 -37.81
CA VAL A 418 34.94 26.83 -37.23
C VAL A 418 34.21 28.15 -37.40
N PHE A 419 33.84 28.79 -36.30
CA PHE A 419 33.45 30.19 -36.31
C PHE A 419 34.74 31.00 -36.33
N ASP A 420 35.02 31.68 -37.43
CA ASP A 420 36.02 32.75 -37.45
C ASP A 420 35.40 33.94 -36.71
N ASP A 421 35.92 34.24 -35.53
CA ASP A 421 35.72 35.52 -34.86
C ASP A 421 36.60 36.57 -35.55
N SER A 422 36.04 37.30 -36.50
CA SER A 422 36.57 38.58 -36.98
C SER A 422 35.43 39.47 -37.45
N ASP A 423 35.42 40.68 -36.89
CA ASP A 423 34.50 41.83 -36.94
C ASP A 423 33.22 41.82 -36.08
#